data_AF-A0A534CDJ6-F1
#
_entry.id   AF-A0A534CDJ6-F1
#
_cell.length_a   1.000
_cell.length_b   1.000
_cell.length_c   1.000
_cell.angle_alpha   90.00
_cell.angle_beta   90.00
_cell.angle_gamma   90.00
#
_symmetry.space_group_name_H-M   'P 1'
#
loop_
_entity.id
_entity.type
_entity.pdbx_description
1 polymer ?
#
loop_
_entity_poly.entity_id
_entity_poly.type
_entity_poly.pdbx_seq_one_letter_code
_entity_poly.pdbx_strand_id
1 'polypeptide(L)'
;SESTRGWIDTVRALVEEPSGAPSASSLGAAAVMPELIRGRFRKLRKAFRRLNALSSMEEYHAVRARAKKLRYTIEPAAVIYGKPAGEMLRALRRLQDRLGTQQDAYVAKNRLLAIAADPPTGLPSQTLFLMGRLAERHSLAAAEARKPVEKAWRRVRGRRWKALRLQLEELHASSPVAQPVPLPVADVSLAARPERPSQPVNA
;
A
#
# COMPACT_ATOMS: atom_id res chain seq x y z
N SER A 1 22.54 13.21 0.77
CA SER A 1 23.19 12.64 1.96
C SER A 1 24.00 11.43 1.53
N GLU A 2 25.21 11.29 2.03
CA GLU A 2 26.15 10.18 1.77
C GLU A 2 25.53 8.81 2.13
N SER A 3 24.70 8.79 3.18
CA SER A 3 23.91 7.62 3.60
C SER A 3 22.91 7.12 2.54
N THR A 4 22.31 8.03 1.75
CA THR A 4 21.38 7.64 0.67
C THR A 4 22.12 7.00 -0.50
N ARG A 5 23.34 7.46 -0.82
CA ARG A 5 24.16 6.87 -1.88
C ARG A 5 24.64 5.47 -1.51
N GLY A 6 25.17 5.30 -0.29
CA GLY A 6 25.60 3.98 0.20
C GLY A 6 24.47 2.94 0.20
N TRP A 7 23.24 3.34 0.55
CA TRP A 7 22.07 2.45 0.46
C TRP A 7 21.72 2.07 -0.99
N ILE A 8 21.79 3.02 -1.92
CA ILE A 8 21.55 2.76 -3.36
C ILE A 8 22.61 1.82 -3.92
N ASP A 9 23.88 2.01 -3.57
CA ASP A 9 24.98 1.16 -4.05
C ASP A 9 24.88 -0.27 -3.50
N THR A 10 24.39 -0.43 -2.26
CA THR A 10 24.10 -1.75 -1.68
C THR A 10 22.95 -2.45 -2.43
N VAL A 11 21.87 -1.73 -2.74
CA VAL A 11 20.76 -2.30 -3.54
C VAL A 11 21.22 -2.65 -4.94
N ARG A 12 22.06 -1.84 -5.57
CA ARG A 12 22.65 -2.12 -6.89
C ARG A 12 23.50 -3.39 -6.84
N ALA A 13 24.40 -3.51 -5.87
CA ALA A 13 25.24 -4.68 -5.69
C ALA A 13 24.40 -5.95 -5.51
N LEU A 14 23.32 -5.91 -4.73
CA LEU A 14 22.40 -7.04 -4.55
C LEU A 14 21.61 -7.43 -5.81
N VAL A 15 21.42 -6.50 -6.75
CA VAL A 15 20.72 -6.75 -8.03
C VAL A 15 21.70 -7.23 -9.10
N GLU A 16 22.95 -6.75 -9.06
CA GLU A 16 24.02 -7.10 -10.00
C GLU A 16 24.75 -8.40 -9.59
N GLU A 17 24.75 -8.76 -8.30
CA GLU A 17 25.18 -10.08 -7.85
C GLU A 17 24.20 -11.14 -8.38
N PRO A 18 24.67 -12.11 -9.19
CA PRO A 18 23.85 -13.25 -9.55
C PRO A 18 23.67 -14.06 -8.27
N SER A 19 22.59 -13.81 -7.54
CA SER A 19 22.19 -14.67 -6.43
C SER A 19 22.22 -16.11 -6.94
N GLY A 20 23.07 -16.96 -6.34
CA GLY A 20 23.10 -18.41 -6.60
C GLY A 20 21.80 -19.12 -6.21
N ALA A 21 20.77 -18.37 -5.80
CA ALA A 21 19.40 -18.83 -5.81
C ALA A 21 19.01 -19.18 -7.25
N PRO A 22 18.25 -20.27 -7.50
CA PRO A 22 17.76 -20.58 -8.83
C PRO A 22 17.12 -19.31 -9.38
N SER A 23 17.57 -18.88 -10.57
CA SER A 23 17.05 -17.67 -11.20
C SER A 23 15.54 -17.68 -11.04
N ALA A 24 14.96 -16.56 -10.60
CA ALA A 24 13.52 -16.42 -10.51
C ALA A 24 12.96 -16.48 -11.94
N SER A 25 12.90 -17.70 -12.48
CA SER A 25 12.35 -18.00 -13.77
C SER A 25 10.90 -17.58 -13.73
N SER A 26 10.38 -17.17 -14.88
CA SER A 26 8.95 -16.90 -15.05
C SER A 26 8.08 -18.03 -14.48
N LEU A 27 8.59 -19.26 -14.50
CA LEU A 27 7.99 -20.46 -13.90
C LEU A 27 8.00 -20.44 -12.35
N GLY A 28 9.12 -20.11 -11.71
CA GLY A 28 9.18 -19.96 -10.24
C GLY A 28 8.29 -18.83 -9.72
N ALA A 29 8.23 -17.71 -10.45
CA ALA A 29 7.29 -16.63 -10.14
C ALA A 29 5.82 -17.09 -10.32
N ALA A 30 5.52 -17.83 -11.38
CA ALA A 30 4.17 -18.36 -11.62
C ALA A 30 3.69 -19.33 -10.53
N ALA A 31 4.60 -20.04 -9.85
CA ALA A 31 4.27 -20.94 -8.75
C ALA A 31 3.91 -20.19 -7.44
N VAL A 32 4.66 -19.13 -7.09
CA VAL A 32 4.51 -18.44 -5.79
C VAL A 32 3.48 -17.31 -5.83
N MET A 33 3.36 -16.61 -6.95
CA MET A 33 2.51 -15.42 -7.09
C MET A 33 1.00 -15.66 -6.85
N PRO A 34 0.39 -16.80 -7.24
CA PRO A 34 -1.02 -17.06 -6.99
C PRO A 34 -1.40 -16.98 -5.51
N GLU A 35 -0.68 -17.68 -4.63
CA GLU A 35 -0.97 -17.66 -3.19
C GLU A 35 -0.70 -16.30 -2.56
N LEU A 36 0.36 -15.61 -2.99
CA LEU A 36 0.66 -14.27 -2.51
C LEU A 36 -0.47 -13.29 -2.87
N ILE A 37 -0.92 -13.29 -4.13
CA ILE A 37 -2.02 -12.42 -4.61
C ILE A 37 -3.33 -12.77 -3.88
N ARG A 38 -3.69 -14.06 -3.77
CA ARG A 38 -4.88 -14.52 -3.02
C ARG A 38 -4.82 -14.07 -1.57
N GLY A 39 -3.68 -14.24 -0.90
CA GLY A 39 -3.47 -13.81 0.48
C GLY A 39 -3.64 -12.30 0.68
N ARG A 40 -3.07 -11.49 -0.21
CA ARG A 40 -3.19 -10.02 -0.18
C ARG A 40 -4.63 -9.58 -0.45
N PHE A 41 -5.32 -10.20 -1.41
CA PHE A 41 -6.74 -9.93 -1.66
C PHE A 41 -7.64 -10.32 -0.47
N ARG A 42 -7.40 -11.48 0.16
CA ARG A 42 -8.11 -11.89 1.39
C ARG A 42 -7.95 -10.86 2.50
N LYS A 43 -6.72 -10.37 2.75
CA LYS A 43 -6.44 -9.32 3.74
C LYS A 43 -7.15 -8.01 3.42
N LEU A 44 -7.15 -7.59 2.14
CA LEU A 44 -7.87 -6.39 1.70
C LEU A 44 -9.38 -6.53 1.88
N ARG A 45 -9.96 -7.66 1.47
CA ARG A 45 -11.39 -7.96 1.61
C ARG A 45 -11.81 -7.96 3.08
N LYS A 46 -11.02 -8.57 3.97
CA LYS A 46 -11.30 -8.59 5.42
C LYS A 46 -11.29 -7.17 6.01
N ALA A 47 -10.33 -6.34 5.61
CA ALA A 47 -10.27 -4.96 6.07
C ALA A 47 -11.47 -4.13 5.57
N PHE A 48 -11.84 -4.27 4.29
CA PHE A 48 -13.05 -3.60 3.76
C PHE A 48 -14.34 -4.04 4.45
N ARG A 49 -14.49 -5.32 4.80
CA ARG A 49 -15.68 -5.83 5.51
C ARG A 49 -15.85 -5.26 6.92
N ARG A 50 -14.77 -4.74 7.52
CA ARG A 50 -14.80 -4.13 8.85
C ARG A 50 -15.17 -2.65 8.79
N LEU A 51 -15.03 -2.01 7.63
CA LEU A 51 -15.42 -0.62 7.46
C LEU A 51 -16.93 -0.47 7.59
N ASN A 52 -17.35 0.49 8.39
CA ASN A 52 -18.75 0.88 8.58
C ASN A 52 -18.88 2.41 8.64
N ALA A 53 -20.09 2.91 8.90
CA ALA A 53 -20.37 4.35 8.93
C ALA A 53 -19.63 5.12 10.04
N LEU A 54 -19.18 4.42 11.09
CA LEU A 54 -18.45 4.97 12.23
C LEU A 54 -16.93 4.74 12.12
N SER A 55 -16.46 4.11 11.04
CA SER A 55 -15.05 3.78 10.90
C SER A 55 -14.14 5.01 10.90
N SER A 56 -13.03 4.91 11.63
CA SER A 56 -12.04 5.98 11.75
C SER A 56 -11.19 6.11 10.48
N MET A 57 -10.53 7.26 10.32
CA MET A 57 -9.67 7.48 9.16
C MET A 57 -8.43 6.59 9.15
N GLU A 58 -7.94 6.16 10.32
CA GLU A 58 -6.89 5.16 10.45
C GLU A 58 -7.32 3.81 9.86
N GLU A 59 -8.59 3.42 10.03
CA GLU A 59 -9.13 2.20 9.42
C GLU A 59 -9.19 2.31 7.88
N TYR A 60 -9.63 3.46 7.36
CA TYR A 60 -9.59 3.74 5.92
C TYR A 60 -8.14 3.75 5.38
N HIS A 61 -7.20 4.32 6.13
CA HIS A 61 -5.78 4.30 5.80
C HIS A 61 -5.21 2.87 5.75
N ALA A 62 -5.59 2.04 6.72
CA ALA A 62 -5.19 0.64 6.78
C ALA A 62 -5.71 -0.17 5.58
N VAL A 63 -6.89 0.19 5.05
CA VAL A 63 -7.44 -0.36 3.81
C VAL A 63 -6.65 0.13 2.59
N ARG A 64 -6.32 1.42 2.50
CA ARG A 64 -5.49 2.00 1.43
C ARG A 64 -4.12 1.32 1.36
N ALA A 65 -3.47 1.10 2.51
CA ALA A 65 -2.20 0.39 2.57
C ALA A 65 -2.28 -1.04 2.03
N ARG A 66 -3.36 -1.77 2.36
CA ARG A 66 -3.60 -3.12 1.83
C ARG A 66 -3.88 -3.12 0.32
N ALA A 67 -4.61 -2.12 -0.18
CA ALA A 67 -4.84 -1.95 -1.61
C ALA A 67 -3.53 -1.68 -2.36
N LYS A 68 -2.63 -0.84 -1.81
CA LYS A 68 -1.28 -0.61 -2.37
C LYS A 68 -0.47 -1.90 -2.39
N LYS A 69 -0.44 -2.63 -1.28
CA LYS A 69 0.25 -3.93 -1.18
C LYS A 69 -0.23 -4.92 -2.23
N LEU A 70 -1.55 -5.04 -2.45
CA LEU A 70 -2.09 -5.91 -3.50
C LEU A 70 -1.71 -5.41 -4.90
N ARG A 71 -1.83 -4.12 -5.17
CA ARG A 71 -1.44 -3.53 -6.46
C ARG A 71 0.02 -3.84 -6.80
N TYR A 72 0.93 -3.55 -5.88
CA TYR A 72 2.36 -3.80 -6.07
C TYR A 72 2.73 -5.27 -6.15
N THR A 73 1.88 -6.18 -5.66
CA THR A 73 2.06 -7.61 -5.89
C THR A 73 1.66 -7.98 -7.33
N ILE A 74 0.58 -7.43 -7.85
CA ILE A 74 0.08 -7.77 -9.19
C ILE A 74 0.91 -7.09 -10.30
N GLU A 75 1.39 -5.88 -10.05
CA GLU A 75 2.07 -5.03 -11.05
C GLU A 75 3.26 -5.71 -11.75
N PRO A 76 4.23 -6.33 -11.06
CA PRO A 76 5.33 -7.03 -11.74
C PRO A 76 4.88 -8.28 -12.50
N ALA A 77 3.83 -8.95 -12.03
CA ALA A 77 3.31 -10.16 -12.69
C ALA A 77 2.25 -9.87 -13.76
N ALA A 78 1.94 -8.60 -14.03
CA ALA A 78 0.94 -8.23 -15.02
C ALA A 78 1.30 -8.69 -16.44
N VAL A 79 2.60 -8.80 -16.74
CA VAL A 79 3.09 -9.33 -18.02
C VAL A 79 2.74 -10.81 -18.18
N ILE A 80 2.78 -11.59 -17.10
CA ILE A 80 2.48 -13.02 -17.08
C ILE A 80 0.95 -13.26 -17.12
N TYR A 81 0.20 -12.51 -16.31
CA TYR A 81 -1.25 -12.71 -16.13
C TYR A 81 -2.11 -11.87 -17.09
N GLY A 82 -1.49 -11.10 -18.00
CA GLY A 82 -2.12 -10.41 -19.11
C GLY A 82 -3.30 -9.50 -18.75
N LYS A 83 -4.32 -9.49 -19.61
CA LYS A 83 -5.49 -8.59 -19.55
C LYS A 83 -6.24 -8.65 -18.19
N PRO A 84 -6.48 -9.83 -17.57
CA PRO A 84 -7.09 -9.90 -16.24
C PRO A 84 -6.33 -9.11 -15.16
N ALA A 85 -5.00 -9.19 -15.13
CA ALA A 85 -4.18 -8.43 -14.20
C ALA A 85 -4.25 -6.92 -14.49
N GLY A 86 -4.15 -6.52 -15.76
CA GLY A 86 -4.29 -5.12 -16.17
C GLY A 86 -5.64 -4.50 -15.75
N GLU A 87 -6.75 -5.22 -15.94
CA GLU A 87 -8.08 -4.78 -15.49
C GLU A 87 -8.16 -4.65 -13.96
N MET A 88 -7.57 -5.59 -13.22
CA MET A 88 -7.53 -5.52 -11.76
C MET A 88 -6.70 -4.31 -11.28
N LEU A 89 -5.52 -4.08 -11.87
CA LEU A 89 -4.69 -2.92 -11.56
C LEU A 89 -5.43 -1.60 -11.79
N ARG A 90 -6.15 -1.48 -12.92
CA ARG A 90 -7.00 -0.32 -13.21
C ARG A 90 -8.09 -0.11 -12.15
N ALA A 91 -8.69 -1.19 -11.63
CA ALA A 91 -9.68 -1.08 -10.57
C ALA A 91 -9.06 -0.73 -9.20
N LEU A 92 -7.90 -1.28 -8.89
CA LEU A 92 -7.16 -0.96 -7.66
C LEU A 92 -6.66 0.48 -7.63
N ARG A 93 -6.18 1.03 -8.75
CA ARG A 93 -5.82 2.44 -8.86
C ARG A 93 -7.03 3.34 -8.58
N ARG A 94 -8.16 3.08 -9.25
CA ARG A 94 -9.41 3.81 -8.96
C ARG A 94 -9.86 3.71 -7.51
N LEU A 95 -9.69 2.55 -6.86
CA LEU A 95 -9.99 2.41 -5.43
C LEU A 95 -9.04 3.24 -4.57
N GLN A 96 -7.74 3.25 -4.89
CA GLN A 96 -6.74 4.06 -4.22
C GLN A 96 -7.05 5.55 -4.38
N ASP A 97 -7.44 6.01 -5.56
CA ASP A 97 -7.79 7.41 -5.81
C ASP A 97 -8.92 7.86 -4.88
N ARG A 98 -10.00 7.07 -4.78
CA ARG A 98 -11.14 7.39 -3.90
C ARG A 98 -10.78 7.37 -2.41
N LEU A 99 -9.99 6.39 -1.98
CA LEU A 99 -9.46 6.36 -0.61
C LEU A 99 -8.49 7.53 -0.33
N GLY A 100 -7.84 8.05 -1.37
CA GLY A 100 -6.93 9.20 -1.28
C GLY A 100 -7.66 10.48 -0.99
N THR A 101 -8.68 10.79 -1.79
CA THR A 101 -9.51 11.99 -1.60
C THR A 101 -10.06 12.10 -0.17
N GLN A 102 -10.50 10.99 0.42
CA GLN A 102 -11.01 10.97 1.79
C GLN A 102 -9.89 11.25 2.83
N GLN A 103 -8.71 10.66 2.64
CA GLN A 103 -7.55 10.90 3.51
C GLN A 103 -7.06 12.34 3.40
N ASP A 104 -6.96 12.87 2.18
CA ASP A 104 -6.47 14.23 1.93
C ASP A 104 -7.38 15.26 2.58
N ALA A 105 -8.70 15.06 2.49
CA ALA A 105 -9.68 15.90 3.16
C ALA A 105 -9.55 15.83 4.70
N TYR A 106 -9.35 14.64 5.26
CA TYR A 106 -9.11 14.49 6.71
C TYR A 106 -7.83 15.17 7.18
N VAL A 107 -6.72 14.99 6.44
CA VAL A 107 -5.43 15.62 6.76
C VAL A 107 -5.54 17.14 6.67
N ALA A 108 -6.19 17.68 5.62
CA ALA A 108 -6.43 19.11 5.46
C ALA A 108 -7.23 19.69 6.64
N LYS A 109 -8.34 19.04 7.00
CA LYS A 109 -9.15 19.43 8.17
C LYS A 109 -8.32 19.47 9.46
N ASN A 110 -7.60 18.39 9.75
CA ASN A 110 -6.81 18.31 10.98
C ASN A 110 -5.66 19.31 10.99
N ARG A 111 -5.07 19.62 9.83
CA ARG A 111 -4.04 20.65 9.74
C ARG A 111 -4.60 22.04 10.05
N LEU A 112 -5.79 22.36 9.52
CA LEU A 112 -6.46 23.62 9.82
C LEU A 112 -6.83 23.74 11.30
N LEU A 113 -7.34 22.65 11.90
CA LEU A 113 -7.63 22.61 13.34
C LEU A 113 -6.38 22.77 14.19
N ALA A 114 -5.26 22.15 13.81
CA ALA A 114 -3.99 22.29 14.54
C ALA A 114 -3.48 23.74 14.50
N ILE A 115 -3.59 24.43 13.36
CA ILE A 115 -3.22 25.85 13.25
C ILE A 115 -4.18 26.72 14.06
N ALA A 116 -5.48 26.40 14.09
CA ALA A 116 -6.44 27.17 14.89
C ALA A 116 -6.26 27.00 16.41
N ALA A 117 -5.75 25.84 16.84
CA ALA A 117 -5.48 25.54 18.25
C ALA A 117 -4.22 26.24 18.79
N ASP A 118 -3.23 26.47 17.92
CA ASP A 118 -2.00 27.19 18.22
C ASP A 118 -1.67 28.16 17.06
N PRO A 119 -2.40 29.29 16.98
CA PRO A 119 -2.28 30.20 15.85
C PRO A 119 -0.96 30.97 15.90
N PRO A 120 -0.25 31.11 14.76
CA PRO A 120 0.90 32.00 14.66
C PRO A 120 0.55 33.42 15.11
N THR A 121 1.52 34.09 15.74
CA THR A 121 1.34 35.47 16.21
C THR A 121 0.90 36.39 15.06
N GLY A 122 -0.14 37.19 15.31
CA GLY A 122 -0.66 38.14 14.33
C GLY A 122 -1.63 37.57 13.30
N LEU A 123 -2.09 36.32 13.45
CA LEU A 123 -3.10 35.75 12.55
C LEU A 123 -4.47 36.46 12.74
N PRO A 124 -5.04 37.10 11.70
CA PRO A 124 -6.31 37.80 11.83
C PRO A 124 -7.49 36.85 12.13
N SER A 125 -8.48 37.32 12.89
CA SER A 125 -9.68 36.55 13.22
C SER A 125 -10.49 36.16 11.97
N GLN A 126 -10.48 37.00 10.93
CA GLN A 126 -11.10 36.70 9.64
C GLN A 126 -10.45 35.48 8.97
N THR A 127 -9.13 35.32 9.10
CA THR A 127 -8.41 34.15 8.57
C THR A 127 -8.81 32.89 9.30
N LEU A 128 -8.89 32.93 10.64
CA LEU A 128 -9.37 31.82 11.46
C LEU A 128 -10.80 31.40 11.08
N PHE A 129 -11.69 32.36 10.85
CA PHE A 129 -13.05 32.10 10.38
C PHE A 129 -13.08 31.41 9.01
N LEU A 130 -12.29 31.88 8.05
CA LEU A 130 -12.19 31.26 6.72
C LEU A 130 -11.59 29.85 6.77
N MET A 131 -10.60 29.62 7.65
CA MET A 131 -10.06 28.28 7.90
C MET A 131 -11.13 27.33 8.44
N GLY A 132 -11.99 27.80 9.34
CA GLY A 132 -13.15 27.03 9.84
C GLY A 132 -14.07 26.58 8.70
N ARG A 133 -14.45 27.50 7.81
CA ARG A 133 -15.27 27.18 6.62
C ARG A 133 -14.58 26.17 5.68
N LEU A 134 -13.27 26.29 5.50
CA LEU A 134 -12.51 25.35 4.69
C LEU A 134 -12.44 23.95 5.33
N ALA A 135 -12.26 23.88 6.65
CA ALA A 135 -12.26 22.62 7.40
C ALA A 135 -13.61 21.91 7.34
N GLU A 136 -14.72 22.65 7.41
CA GLU A 136 -16.07 22.11 7.21
C GLU A 136 -16.25 21.54 5.80
N ARG A 137 -15.85 22.29 4.75
CA ARG A 137 -15.90 21.80 3.37
C ARG A 137 -15.14 20.49 3.18
N HIS A 138 -13.95 20.36 3.77
CA HIS A 138 -13.21 19.10 3.75
C HIS A 138 -13.93 17.97 4.49
N SER A 139 -14.58 18.26 5.61
CA SER A 139 -15.37 17.27 6.36
C SER A 139 -16.53 16.72 5.53
N LEU A 140 -17.24 17.59 4.82
CA LEU A 140 -18.32 17.20 3.91
C LEU A 140 -17.78 16.36 2.73
N ALA A 141 -16.70 16.79 2.09
CA ALA A 141 -16.08 16.04 1.00
C ALA A 141 -15.62 14.63 1.44
N ALA A 142 -15.09 14.49 2.66
CA ALA A 142 -14.72 13.20 3.23
C ALA A 142 -15.94 12.29 3.47
N ALA A 143 -17.05 12.85 3.94
CA ALA A 143 -18.30 12.11 4.13
C ALA A 143 -18.88 11.62 2.78
N GLU A 144 -18.87 12.48 1.76
CA GLU A 144 -19.36 12.16 0.41
C GLU A 144 -18.50 11.11 -0.32
N ALA A 145 -17.20 11.03 -0.01
CA ALA A 145 -16.27 10.09 -0.63
C ALA A 145 -16.58 8.59 -0.35
N ARG A 146 -17.40 8.30 0.67
CA ARG A 146 -17.74 6.92 1.08
C ARG A 146 -18.45 6.11 -0.01
N LYS A 147 -19.47 6.69 -0.65
CA LYS A 147 -20.23 6.02 -1.74
C LYS A 147 -19.31 5.69 -2.94
N PRO A 148 -18.48 6.63 -3.44
CA PRO A 148 -17.45 6.33 -4.44
C PRO A 148 -16.47 5.21 -4.05
N VAL A 149 -16.00 5.19 -2.80
CA VAL A 149 -15.10 4.14 -2.29
C VAL A 149 -15.78 2.76 -2.37
N GLU A 150 -17.02 2.66 -1.92
CA GLU A 150 -17.77 1.40 -1.96
C GLU A 150 -18.01 0.91 -3.40
N LYS A 151 -18.38 1.83 -4.31
CA LYS A 151 -18.54 1.54 -5.75
C LYS A 151 -17.23 1.07 -6.39
N ALA A 152 -16.11 1.69 -6.03
CA ALA A 152 -14.79 1.25 -6.49
C ALA A 152 -14.42 -0.13 -5.93
N TRP A 153 -14.76 -0.40 -4.66
CA TRP A 153 -14.54 -1.70 -4.04
C TRP A 153 -15.36 -2.81 -4.72
N ARG A 154 -16.63 -2.58 -5.06
CA ARG A 154 -17.47 -3.53 -5.82
C ARG A 154 -16.81 -3.94 -7.15
N ARG A 155 -16.15 -2.99 -7.82
CA ARG A 155 -15.42 -3.25 -9.07
C ARG A 155 -14.19 -4.12 -8.87
N VAL A 156 -13.49 -3.98 -7.73
CA VAL A 156 -12.33 -4.79 -7.36
C VAL A 156 -12.76 -6.21 -6.98
N ARG A 157 -13.76 -6.36 -6.08
CA ARG A 157 -14.20 -7.69 -5.58
C ARG A 157 -15.09 -8.48 -6.53
N GLY A 158 -15.60 -7.86 -7.59
CA GLY A 158 -16.55 -8.45 -8.53
C GLY A 158 -15.86 -9.23 -9.65
N ARG A 159 -16.33 -9.01 -10.88
CA ARG A 159 -15.89 -9.74 -12.09
C ARG A 159 -14.37 -9.72 -12.30
N ARG A 160 -13.70 -8.62 -11.94
CA ARG A 160 -12.24 -8.46 -12.13
C ARG A 160 -11.44 -9.40 -11.25
N TRP A 161 -11.84 -9.58 -9.99
CA TRP A 161 -11.25 -10.59 -9.12
C TRP A 161 -11.50 -11.99 -9.64
N LYS A 162 -12.73 -12.30 -10.09
CA LYS A 162 -13.06 -13.62 -10.65
C LYS A 162 -12.17 -13.96 -11.86
N ALA A 163 -12.06 -13.03 -12.82
CA ALA A 163 -11.22 -13.22 -14.01
C ALA A 163 -9.75 -13.39 -13.67
N LEU A 164 -9.19 -12.55 -12.78
CA LEU A 164 -7.80 -12.69 -12.36
C LEU A 164 -7.58 -14.03 -11.64
N ARG A 165 -8.49 -14.43 -10.76
CA ARG A 165 -8.37 -15.69 -10.01
C ARG A 165 -8.33 -16.91 -10.93
N LEU A 166 -9.18 -16.95 -11.95
CA LEU A 166 -9.15 -18.03 -12.95
C LEU A 166 -7.79 -18.08 -13.67
N GLN A 167 -7.27 -16.92 -14.10
CA GLN A 167 -5.95 -16.85 -14.73
C GLN A 167 -4.82 -17.33 -13.79
N LEU A 168 -4.91 -17.01 -12.49
CA LEU A 168 -3.95 -17.47 -11.49
C LEU A 168 -4.01 -18.99 -11.29
N GLU A 169 -5.17 -19.61 -11.44
CA GLU A 169 -5.36 -21.06 -11.32
C GLU A 169 -4.86 -21.78 -12.57
N GLU A 170 -5.20 -21.27 -13.75
CA GLU A 170 -4.77 -21.83 -15.05
C GLU A 170 -3.25 -21.82 -15.21
N LEU A 171 -2.60 -20.68 -14.98
CA LEU A 171 -1.13 -20.59 -15.12
C LEU A 171 -0.36 -21.34 -14.02
N HIS A 172 -0.99 -21.56 -12.86
CA HIS A 172 -0.40 -22.40 -11.81
C HIS A 172 -0.47 -23.88 -12.19
N ALA A 173 -1.61 -24.33 -12.72
CA ALA A 173 -1.80 -25.71 -13.17
C ALA A 173 -0.88 -26.08 -14.36
N SER A 174 -0.58 -25.12 -15.23
CA SER A 174 0.32 -25.31 -16.37
C SER A 174 1.82 -25.20 -16.02
N SER A 175 2.17 -24.92 -14.76
CA SER A 175 3.56 -24.78 -14.35
C SER A 175 4.15 -26.13 -13.90
N PRO A 176 5.30 -26.58 -14.45
CA PRO A 176 5.91 -27.86 -14.09
C PRO A 176 6.44 -27.89 -12.64
N VAL A 177 6.51 -26.74 -11.97
CA VAL A 177 6.84 -26.59 -10.55
C VAL A 177 5.56 -26.69 -9.71
N ALA A 178 4.92 -27.86 -9.75
CA ALA A 178 3.72 -28.15 -8.94
C ALA A 178 4.05 -28.43 -7.46
N GLN A 179 5.33 -28.45 -7.09
CA GLN A 179 5.75 -28.55 -5.70
C GLN A 179 6.10 -27.17 -5.14
N PRO A 180 5.59 -26.81 -3.94
CA PRO A 180 5.95 -25.56 -3.30
C PRO A 180 7.45 -25.58 -3.00
N VAL A 181 8.24 -24.79 -3.73
CA VAL A 181 9.61 -24.48 -3.32
C VAL A 181 9.49 -23.75 -1.98
N PRO A 182 10.02 -24.29 -0.87
CA PRO A 182 10.02 -23.58 0.40
C PRO A 182 10.74 -22.25 0.18
N LEU A 183 10.05 -21.13 0.43
CA LEU A 183 10.72 -19.85 0.45
C LEU A 183 11.70 -19.90 1.64
N PRO A 184 13.02 -19.77 1.43
CA PRO A 184 13.91 -19.53 2.55
C PRO A 184 13.50 -18.18 3.11
N VAL A 185 12.83 -18.20 4.26
CA VAL A 185 12.65 -17.00 5.06
C VAL A 185 14.04 -16.71 5.60
N ALA A 186 14.83 -15.94 4.86
CA ALA A 186 16.03 -15.37 5.42
C ALA A 186 15.55 -14.52 6.61
N ASP A 187 15.85 -14.98 7.83
CA ASP A 187 15.77 -14.16 9.02
C ASP A 187 16.73 -13.00 8.81
N VAL A 188 16.23 -11.90 8.24
CA VAL A 188 16.92 -10.62 8.28
C VAL A 188 16.76 -10.12 9.71
N SER A 189 17.56 -10.70 10.61
CA SER A 189 17.77 -10.18 11.95
C SER A 189 18.41 -8.81 11.80
N LEU A 190 17.60 -7.76 11.97
CA LEU A 190 18.04 -6.36 12.07
C LEU A 190 18.77 -6.07 13.41
N ALA A 191 19.36 -7.08 14.04
CA ALA A 191 20.13 -6.95 15.28
C ALA A 191 21.59 -6.64 14.96
N ALA A 192 21.84 -5.45 14.41
CA ALA A 192 23.14 -4.80 14.49
C ALA A 192 22.90 -3.29 14.55
N ARG A 193 22.54 -2.79 15.74
CA ARG A 193 22.74 -1.37 16.06
C ARG A 193 24.24 -1.18 16.22
N PRO A 194 24.91 -0.28 15.49
CA PRO A 194 26.28 0.07 15.83
C PRO A 194 26.28 0.70 17.21
N GLU A 195 27.12 0.19 18.11
CA GLU A 195 27.37 0.77 19.42
C GLU A 195 27.83 2.22 19.25
N ARG A 196 27.27 3.11 20.09
CA ARG A 196 27.79 4.48 20.18
C ARG A 196 29.14 4.41 20.89
N PRO A 197 30.20 5.04 20.36
CA PRO A 197 31.43 5.19 21.10
C PRO A 197 31.16 6.05 22.36
N SER A 198 31.52 5.49 23.51
CA SER A 198 31.53 6.15 24.81
C SER A 198 32.48 7.35 24.77
N GLN A 199 31.96 8.55 25.02
CA GLN A 199 32.80 9.70 25.31
C GLN A 199 33.34 9.57 26.75
N PRO A 200 34.64 9.82 27.00
CA PRO A 200 35.14 9.95 28.35
C PRO A 200 34.61 11.25 28.97
N VAL A 201 34.02 11.12 30.16
CA VAL A 201 33.76 12.24 31.06
C VAL A 201 35.11 12.70 31.60
N ASN A 202 35.56 13.88 31.18
CA ASN A 202 36.61 14.60 31.91
C ASN A 202 35.98 15.37 33.06
N ALA A 203 36.61 15.21 34.23
CA ALA A 203 36.38 15.98 35.45
C ALA A 203 36.75 17.46 35.28
#